data_AF-A0A7C6HUA9-F1
#
_entry.id   AF-A0A7C6HUA9-F1
#
_cell.length_a   1.000
_cell.length_b   1.000
_cell.length_c   1.000
_cell.angle_alpha   90.00
_cell.angle_beta   90.00
_cell.angle_gamma   90.00
#
_symmetry.space_group_name_H-M   'P 1'
#
loop_
_entity.id
_entity.type
_entity.pdbx_description
1 polymer ?
#
loop_
_entity_poly.entity_id
_entity_poly.type
_entity_poly.pdbx_seq_one_letter_code
_entity_poly.pdbx_strand_id
1 'polypeptide(L)'
;NGEIIETFITTGSDGGCLVYTEAASRMISLAIRGGIAVEEIVEQLLSTHSCPAYMLAKGKGRKLSPGKSCASAIAYKIAEIKDMLKQECNGSQKSTEEPIDPSLLCECGVIMERAEGCMVCRNCGYSKC
;
A
#
# COMPACT_ATOMS: atom_id res chain seq x y z
N ASN A 1 -8.39 4.56 -16.54
CA ASN A 1 -8.84 3.93 -15.28
C ASN A 1 -7.79 3.96 -14.15
N GLY A 2 -6.72 4.77 -14.23
CA GLY A 2 -5.76 4.89 -13.12
C GLY A 2 -4.94 3.63 -12.82
N GLU A 3 -4.80 2.74 -13.81
CA GLU A 3 -4.07 1.48 -13.66
C GLU A 3 -2.60 1.65 -14.07
N ILE A 4 -1.71 0.96 -13.37
CA ILE A 4 -0.29 0.88 -13.72
C ILE A 4 -0.15 -0.14 -14.84
N ILE A 5 0.52 0.23 -15.94
CA ILE A 5 0.71 -0.63 -17.12
C ILE A 5 2.12 -1.24 -17.14
N GLU A 6 3.12 -0.47 -16.70
CA GLU A 6 4.51 -0.92 -16.61
C GLU A 6 5.29 -0.05 -15.62
N THR A 7 6.50 -0.50 -15.25
CA THR A 7 7.39 0.21 -14.32
C THR A 7 8.82 0.25 -14.85
N PHE A 8 9.43 1.43 -14.76
CA PHE A 8 10.84 1.64 -15.07
C PHE A 8 11.57 2.04 -13.79
N ILE A 9 12.53 1.21 -13.38
CA ILE A 9 13.23 1.37 -12.12
C ILE A 9 14.66 1.77 -12.41
N THR A 10 15.03 2.96 -11.93
CA THR A 10 16.39 3.48 -12.00
C THR A 10 16.91 3.75 -10.60
N THR A 11 18.20 3.50 -10.37
CA THR A 11 18.87 3.86 -9.13
C THR A 11 19.61 5.18 -9.31
N GLY A 12 19.23 6.22 -8.57
CA GLY A 12 19.83 7.56 -8.68
C GLY A 12 21.20 7.71 -8.00
N SER A 13 21.87 6.62 -7.63
CA SER A 13 23.16 6.65 -6.92
C SER A 13 24.11 5.60 -7.45
N ASP A 14 25.40 5.91 -7.48
CA ASP A 14 26.45 4.95 -7.84
C ASP A 14 26.53 3.82 -6.79
N GLY A 15 26.18 2.61 -7.22
CA GLY A 15 26.27 1.39 -6.43
C GLY A 15 24.99 0.56 -6.39
N GLY A 16 25.02 -0.54 -5.64
CA GLY A 16 23.93 -1.50 -5.58
C GLY A 16 23.95 -2.53 -6.71
N CYS A 17 22.92 -3.38 -6.77
CA CYS A 17 22.82 -4.47 -7.74
C CYS A 17 22.15 -3.99 -9.04
N LEU A 18 22.81 -3.11 -9.80
CA LEU A 18 22.23 -2.42 -10.97
C LEU A 18 21.57 -3.39 -11.97
N VAL A 19 22.28 -4.45 -12.35
CA VAL A 19 21.79 -5.46 -13.31
C VAL A 19 20.54 -6.16 -12.78
N TYR A 20 20.49 -6.49 -11.49
CA TYR A 20 19.32 -7.10 -10.88
C TYR A 20 18.15 -6.13 -10.74
N THR A 21 18.41 -4.85 -10.49
CA THR A 21 17.35 -3.83 -10.47
C THR A 21 16.73 -3.65 -11.86
N GLU A 22 17.55 -3.65 -12.93
CA GLU A 22 17.04 -3.61 -14.30
C GLU A 22 16.23 -4.87 -14.63
N ALA A 23 16.75 -6.05 -14.29
CA ALA A 23 16.04 -7.31 -14.47
C ALA A 23 14.69 -7.29 -13.72
N ALA A 24 14.67 -6.83 -12.47
CA ALA A 24 13.46 -6.68 -11.69
C ALA A 24 12.46 -5.72 -12.35
N SER A 25 12.91 -4.58 -12.88
CA SER A 25 12.06 -3.63 -13.62
C SER A 25 11.38 -4.28 -14.83
N ARG A 26 12.14 -5.06 -15.61
CA ARG A 26 11.62 -5.77 -16.78
C ARG A 26 10.61 -6.84 -16.36
N MET A 27 10.91 -7.60 -15.31
CA MET A 27 10.04 -8.67 -14.81
C MET A 27 8.75 -8.14 -14.18
N ILE A 28 8.82 -7.05 -13.41
CA ILE A 28 7.63 -6.39 -12.84
C ILE A 28 6.73 -5.88 -13.96
N SER A 29 7.29 -5.21 -14.97
CA SER A 29 6.53 -4.77 -16.13
C SER A 29 5.89 -5.92 -16.90
N LEU A 30 6.58 -7.05 -17.03
CA LEU A 30 6.03 -8.25 -17.64
C LEU A 30 4.89 -8.84 -16.81
N ALA A 31 5.03 -8.89 -15.48
CA ALA A 31 4.00 -9.39 -14.57
C ALA A 31 2.72 -8.54 -14.64
N ILE A 32 2.86 -7.21 -14.66
CA ILE A 32 1.73 -6.29 -14.80
C ILE A 32 1.01 -6.52 -16.14
N ARG A 33 1.75 -6.59 -17.26
CA ARG A 33 1.15 -6.91 -18.57
C ARG A 33 0.58 -8.33 -18.65
N GLY A 34 1.07 -9.25 -17.82
CA GLY A 34 0.55 -10.59 -17.65
C GLY A 34 -0.75 -10.65 -16.84
N GLY A 35 -1.26 -9.52 -16.35
CA GLY A 35 -2.51 -9.44 -15.59
C GLY A 35 -2.38 -9.80 -14.12
N ILE A 36 -1.15 -9.89 -13.58
CA ILE A 36 -0.93 -10.07 -12.14
C ILE A 36 -1.30 -8.77 -11.42
N ALA A 37 -2.06 -8.87 -10.34
CA ALA A 37 -2.48 -7.68 -9.61
C ALA A 37 -1.25 -6.96 -9.02
N VAL A 38 -1.25 -5.62 -9.08
CA VAL A 38 -0.15 -4.79 -8.55
C VAL A 38 0.06 -5.05 -7.06
N GLU A 39 -1.03 -5.30 -6.33
CA GLU A 39 -1.04 -5.67 -4.92
C GLU A 39 -0.25 -6.96 -4.65
N GLU A 40 -0.45 -8.00 -5.47
CA GLU A 40 0.29 -9.26 -5.34
C GLU A 40 1.78 -9.05 -5.63
N ILE A 41 2.12 -8.24 -6.64
CA ILE A 41 3.51 -7.90 -6.94
C ILE A 41 4.15 -7.17 -5.75
N VAL A 42 3.46 -6.20 -5.16
CA VAL A 42 3.91 -5.46 -3.97
C VAL A 42 4.13 -6.42 -2.80
N GLU A 43 3.21 -7.34 -2.55
CA GLU A 43 3.31 -8.34 -1.49
C GLU A 43 4.55 -9.24 -1.68
N GLN A 44 4.80 -9.73 -2.89
CA GLN A 44 5.97 -10.55 -3.19
C GLN A 44 7.29 -9.78 -2.97
N LEU A 45 7.34 -8.50 -3.38
CA LEU A 45 8.52 -7.66 -3.16
C LEU A 45 8.76 -7.36 -1.66
N LEU A 46 7.71 -7.17 -0.87
CA LEU A 46 7.81 -6.97 0.59
C LEU A 46 8.23 -8.24 1.34
N SER A 47 7.87 -9.41 0.81
CA SER A 47 8.18 -10.73 1.35
C SER A 47 9.68 -11.11 1.22
N THR A 48 10.45 -10.32 0.48
CA THR A 48 11.91 -10.52 0.36
C THR A 48 12.64 -10.29 1.69
N HIS A 49 13.76 -11.00 1.87
CA HIS A 49 14.67 -10.75 3.00
C HIS A 49 15.36 -9.38 2.88
N SER A 50 15.92 -8.91 3.99
CA SER A 50 16.75 -7.70 4.02
C SER A 50 18.00 -7.89 3.15
N CYS A 51 18.35 -6.88 2.37
CA CYS A 51 19.56 -6.91 1.55
C CYS A 51 20.76 -6.41 2.38
N PRO A 52 21.83 -7.21 2.56
CA PRO A 52 22.99 -6.79 3.36
C PRO A 52 23.62 -5.49 2.88
N ALA A 53 23.77 -5.32 1.56
CA ALA A 53 24.34 -4.10 0.96
C ALA A 53 23.46 -2.86 1.25
N TYR A 54 22.13 -3.03 1.18
CA TYR A 54 21.18 -1.98 1.50
C TYR A 54 21.26 -1.57 2.97
N MET A 55 21.23 -2.56 3.88
CA MET A 55 21.27 -2.32 5.31
C MET A 55 22.60 -1.72 5.76
N LEU A 56 23.72 -2.14 5.17
CA LEU A 56 25.03 -1.55 5.41
C LEU A 56 25.08 -0.09 4.95
N ALA A 57 24.58 0.21 3.75
CA ALA A 57 24.51 1.57 3.23
C ALA A 57 23.63 2.48 4.13
N LYS A 58 22.50 1.96 4.60
CA LYS A 58 21.61 2.64 5.56
C LYS A 58 22.32 2.90 6.89
N GLY A 59 23.02 1.90 7.44
CA GLY A 59 23.80 2.02 8.68
C GLY A 59 24.95 3.02 8.58
N LYS A 60 25.51 3.23 7.38
CA LYS A 60 26.50 4.27 7.09
C LYS A 60 25.90 5.67 6.90
N GLY A 61 24.60 5.84 7.11
CA GLY A 61 23.91 7.12 6.98
C GLY A 61 23.69 7.58 5.54
N ARG A 62 23.83 6.69 4.54
CA ARG A 62 23.45 7.05 3.16
C ARG A 62 21.95 7.33 3.11
N LYS A 63 21.57 8.41 2.40
CA LYS A 63 20.17 8.71 2.11
C LYS A 63 19.66 7.68 1.09
N LEU A 64 18.86 6.73 1.56
CA LEU A 64 18.21 5.71 0.75
C LEU A 64 16.70 5.90 0.82
N SER A 65 15.98 5.35 -0.15
CA SER A 65 14.53 5.21 -0.06
C SER A 65 14.12 4.43 1.21
N PRO A 66 12.87 4.54 1.67
CA PRO A 66 12.38 3.71 2.77
C PRO A 66 12.45 2.22 2.43
N GLY A 67 12.89 1.38 3.38
CA GLY A 67 12.94 -0.08 3.18
C GLY A 67 14.05 -0.83 3.92
N LYS A 68 14.11 -2.13 3.61
CA LYS A 68 15.11 -3.14 4.03
C LYS A 68 15.93 -3.72 2.86
N SER A 69 15.49 -3.48 1.63
CA SER A 69 16.09 -3.93 0.37
C SER A 69 15.60 -3.06 -0.79
N CYS A 70 16.27 -3.12 -1.95
CA CYS A 70 15.76 -2.48 -3.18
C CYS A 70 14.34 -2.95 -3.51
N ALA A 71 14.06 -4.26 -3.36
CA ALA A 71 12.72 -4.81 -3.59
C ALA A 71 11.66 -4.16 -2.69
N SER A 72 11.89 -4.05 -1.38
CA SER A 72 10.94 -3.37 -0.48
C SER A 72 10.78 -1.88 -0.79
N ALA A 73 11.86 -1.19 -1.20
CA ALA A 73 11.79 0.22 -1.57
C ALA A 73 10.97 0.44 -2.85
N ILE A 74 11.14 -0.45 -3.85
CA ILE A 74 10.33 -0.48 -5.07
C ILE A 74 8.87 -0.73 -4.70
N ALA A 75 8.59 -1.72 -3.83
CA ALA A 75 7.23 -2.07 -3.41
C ALA A 75 6.49 -0.88 -2.81
N TYR A 76 7.14 -0.15 -1.87
CA TYR A 76 6.54 1.05 -1.27
C TYR A 76 6.24 2.12 -2.31
N LYS A 77 7.15 2.36 -3.26
CA LYS A 77 6.94 3.37 -4.30
C LYS A 77 5.83 2.95 -5.28
N ILE A 78 5.73 1.67 -5.65
CA ILE A 78 4.63 1.16 -6.49
C ILE A 78 3.29 1.34 -5.77
N ALA A 79 3.21 0.99 -4.48
CA ALA A 79 1.99 1.17 -3.70
C ALA A 79 1.56 2.64 -3.62
N GLU A 80 2.51 3.54 -3.34
CA GLU A 80 2.28 4.99 -3.31
C GLU A 80 1.75 5.52 -4.66
N ILE A 81 2.38 5.13 -5.78
CA ILE A 81 1.94 5.54 -7.12
C ILE A 81 0.54 5.01 -7.43
N LYS A 82 0.24 3.77 -7.03
CA LYS A 82 -1.09 3.19 -7.22
C LYS A 82 -2.16 4.01 -6.49
N ASP A 83 -1.87 4.44 -5.27
CA ASP A 83 -2.79 5.25 -4.48
C ASP A 83 -2.94 6.66 -5.06
N MET A 84 -1.85 7.26 -5.55
CA MET A 84 -1.88 8.54 -6.29
C MET A 84 -2.77 8.43 -7.53
N LEU A 85 -2.59 7.40 -8.36
CA LEU A 85 -3.38 7.21 -9.58
C LEU A 85 -4.86 6.96 -9.29
N LYS A 86 -5.17 6.23 -8.21
CA LYS A 86 -6.54 6.07 -7.71
C LYS A 86 -7.17 7.42 -7.36
N GLN A 87 -6.43 8.30 -6.68
CA GLN A 87 -6.91 9.63 -6.30
C GLN A 87 -7.13 10.54 -7.51
N GLU A 88 -6.21 10.53 -8.48
CA GLU A 88 -6.30 11.34 -9.70
C GLU A 88 -7.43 10.89 -10.63
N CYS A 89 -7.68 9.58 -10.74
CA CYS A 89 -8.70 9.04 -11.64
C CYS A 89 -10.10 8.93 -11.03
N ASN A 90 -10.22 8.82 -9.69
CA ASN A 90 -11.52 8.74 -9.02
C ASN A 90 -12.06 10.10 -8.53
N GLY A 91 -11.42 11.21 -8.90
CA GLY A 91 -11.89 12.57 -8.62
C GLY A 91 -12.22 12.79 -7.15
N SER A 92 -11.22 13.14 -6.33
CA SER A 92 -11.47 13.71 -4.99
C SER A 92 -12.39 12.91 -4.07
N GLN A 93 -12.39 11.57 -4.12
CA GLN A 93 -12.85 10.81 -2.96
C GLN A 93 -11.67 10.67 -1.99
N LYS A 94 -11.34 11.79 -1.32
CA LYS A 94 -11.03 11.64 0.10
C LYS A 94 -12.27 10.94 0.66
N SER A 95 -12.10 9.72 1.16
CA SER A 95 -12.93 9.30 2.28
C SER A 95 -12.65 10.33 3.37
N THR A 96 -13.40 11.43 3.35
CA THR A 96 -13.74 12.12 4.59
C THR A 96 -14.32 10.99 5.42
N GLU A 97 -13.54 10.49 6.38
CA GLU A 97 -14.16 10.02 7.61
C GLU A 97 -15.01 11.22 8.05
N GLU A 98 -16.27 11.24 7.63
CA GLU A 98 -17.23 12.13 8.26
C GLU A 98 -17.11 11.84 9.75
N PRO A 99 -17.01 12.87 10.60
CA PRO A 99 -16.93 12.65 12.04
C PRO A 99 -18.13 11.79 12.43
N ILE A 100 -17.87 10.52 12.73
CA ILE A 100 -18.89 9.57 13.13
C ILE A 100 -19.48 10.16 14.41
N ASP A 101 -20.76 10.51 14.37
CA ASP A 101 -21.47 11.03 15.55
C ASP A 101 -21.25 10.03 16.69
N PRO A 102 -20.62 10.43 17.82
CA PRO A 102 -20.37 9.52 18.93
C PRO A 102 -21.62 8.82 19.46
N SER A 103 -22.81 9.39 19.20
CA SER A 103 -24.10 8.77 19.55
C SER A 103 -24.45 7.51 18.76
N LEU A 104 -23.76 7.26 17.64
CA LEU A 104 -23.91 6.06 16.81
C LEU A 104 -22.97 4.94 17.21
N LEU A 105 -22.01 5.18 18.12
CA LEU A 105 -21.12 4.13 18.62
C LEU A 105 -21.77 3.33 19.75
N CYS A 106 -21.67 2.01 19.64
CA CYS A 106 -21.91 1.11 20.76
C CYS A 106 -20.79 1.22 21.79
N GLU A 107 -21.04 0.84 23.04
CA GLU A 107 -20.02 0.74 24.09
C GLU A 107 -18.86 -0.22 23.72
N CYS A 108 -19.09 -1.16 22.80
CA CYS A 108 -18.03 -2.03 22.27
C CYS A 108 -17.17 -1.39 21.16
N GLY A 109 -17.40 -0.12 20.82
CA GLY A 109 -16.61 0.64 19.85
C GLY A 109 -17.01 0.44 18.38
N VAL A 110 -18.09 -0.29 18.11
CA VAL A 110 -18.62 -0.51 16.75
C VAL A 110 -19.86 0.33 16.51
N ILE A 111 -20.04 0.82 15.28
CA ILE A 111 -21.21 1.60 14.87
C ILE A 111 -22.47 0.74 14.99
N MET A 112 -23.52 1.28 15.62
CA MET A 112 -24.84 0.65 15.71
C MET A 112 -25.65 0.92 14.45
N GLU A 113 -26.40 -0.08 14.01
CA GLU A 113 -27.30 0.00 12.87
C GLU A 113 -28.75 0.18 13.35
N ARG A 114 -29.59 0.81 12.53
CA ARG A 114 -31.02 0.95 12.86
C ARG A 114 -31.80 -0.24 12.31
N ALA A 115 -32.46 -1.01 13.18
CA ALA A 115 -33.33 -2.11 12.79
C ALA A 115 -34.63 -2.06 13.62
N GLU A 116 -35.77 -2.15 12.93
CA GLU A 116 -37.10 -2.27 13.57
C GLU A 116 -37.42 -1.17 14.60
N GLY A 117 -36.87 0.04 14.41
CA GLY A 117 -37.07 1.17 15.32
C GLY A 117 -36.05 1.28 16.47
N CYS A 118 -35.14 0.32 16.60
CA CYS A 118 -34.07 0.31 17.59
C CYS A 118 -32.69 0.49 16.94
N MET A 119 -31.71 0.97 17.70
CA MET A 119 -30.29 0.93 17.36
C MET A 119 -29.70 -0.39 17.87
N VAL A 120 -29.18 -1.23 16.99
CA VAL A 120 -28.64 -2.56 17.29
C VAL A 120 -27.18 -2.67 16.90
N CYS A 121 -26.36 -3.22 17.80
CA CYS A 121 -24.97 -3.57 17.52
C CYS A 121 -24.87 -5.04 17.11
N ARG A 122 -24.50 -5.32 15.85
CA ARG A 122 -24.29 -6.70 15.38
C ARG A 122 -23.06 -7.39 15.97
N ASN A 123 -22.17 -6.64 16.61
CA ASN A 123 -20.93 -7.16 17.18
C ASN A 123 -21.13 -7.73 18.60
N CYS A 124 -21.89 -7.05 19.46
CA CYS A 124 -22.10 -7.48 20.86
C CYS A 124 -23.57 -7.78 21.22
N GLY A 125 -24.52 -7.54 20.30
CA GLY A 125 -25.95 -7.78 20.54
C GLY A 125 -26.66 -6.72 21.37
N TYR A 126 -26.01 -5.62 21.73
CA TYR A 126 -26.63 -4.49 22.42
C TYR A 126 -27.69 -3.81 21.55
N SER A 127 -28.84 -3.45 22.14
CA SER A 127 -29.92 -2.74 21.45
C SER A 127 -30.49 -1.59 22.30
N LYS A 128 -30.75 -0.44 21.69
CA LYS A 128 -31.41 0.72 22.30
C LYS A 128 -32.56 1.23 21.43
N CYS A 129 -33.77 1.17 21.96
CA CYS A 129 -34.99 1.80 21.44
C CYS A 129 -35.37 2.93 22.44
#